data_AF-A0A821EZ89-F1
#
_entry.id   AF-A0A821EZ89-F1
#
_cell.length_a   1.000
_cell.length_b   1.000
_cell.length_c   1.000
_cell.angle_alpha   90.00
_cell.angle_beta   90.00
_cell.angle_gamma   90.00
#
_symmetry.space_group_name_H-M   'P 1'
#
loop_
_entity.id
_entity.type
_entity.pdbx_description
1 polymer ?
#
loop_
_entity_poly.entity_id
_entity_poly.type
_entity_poly.pdbx_seq_one_letter_code
_entity_poly.pdbx_strand_id
1 'polypeptide(L)'
;MAVFLFDFAAKVAHHGHDGAYDDDFYDRLSRRYSVILLVIFTVLVSTKQYVGEPIACFCPAHFTGTHVEYTNNVCWISNTYFVSFDRLLPKHPNPKTEQFIYFYQYVPFILMVQAVLFYIPSLIWSSLNSKSGYDLSMLVTHARIIDTYTSDIRDTSIRHLARFIDKALEYHRHKRLEYFDQLRSIKCSSLSSIYSFFLLNNHITMRDNHLMWSFLFSKLLYLLNAFGQLYLLNFFLGNDYHMYGFAVIKALFTGNNENWTVTPRFPRVTWYV
;
A
#
# COMPACT_ATOMS: atom_id res chain seq x y z
N MET A 1 -6.45 3.61 -20.28
CA MET A 1 -6.30 3.76 -18.81
C MET A 1 -7.41 3.02 -18.05
N ALA A 2 -8.70 3.30 -18.29
CA ALA A 2 -9.80 2.62 -17.60
C ALA A 2 -9.77 1.09 -17.76
N VAL A 3 -9.58 0.57 -18.98
CA VAL A 3 -9.46 -0.89 -19.22
C VAL A 3 -8.32 -1.53 -18.42
N PHE A 4 -7.14 -0.89 -18.38
CA PHE A 4 -6.02 -1.35 -17.56
C PHE A 4 -6.33 -1.35 -16.07
N LEU A 5 -7.07 -0.36 -15.57
CA LEU A 5 -7.51 -0.31 -14.16
C LEU A 5 -8.53 -1.39 -13.84
N PHE A 6 -9.45 -1.67 -14.76
CA PHE A 6 -10.41 -2.77 -14.63
C PHE A 6 -9.73 -4.14 -14.67
N ASP A 7 -8.82 -4.37 -15.61
CA ASP A 7 -8.04 -5.61 -15.67
C ASP A 7 -7.15 -5.77 -14.45
N PHE A 8 -6.54 -4.68 -13.95
CA PHE A 8 -5.75 -4.70 -12.73
C PHE A 8 -6.62 -5.01 -11.50
N ALA A 9 -7.77 -4.35 -11.35
CA ALA A 9 -8.72 -4.63 -10.28
C ALA A 9 -9.28 -6.06 -10.35
N ALA A 10 -9.61 -6.53 -11.56
CA ALA A 10 -10.06 -7.90 -11.79
C ALA A 10 -8.96 -8.91 -11.45
N LYS A 11 -7.71 -8.63 -11.82
CA LYS A 11 -6.55 -9.46 -11.48
C LYS A 11 -6.31 -9.50 -9.97
N VAL A 12 -6.41 -8.36 -9.27
CA VAL A 12 -6.32 -8.29 -7.80
C VAL A 12 -7.48 -9.03 -7.14
N ALA A 13 -8.69 -8.93 -7.69
CA ALA A 13 -9.88 -9.62 -7.17
C ALA A 13 -9.80 -11.14 -7.38
N HIS A 14 -9.34 -11.61 -8.54
CA HIS A 14 -9.16 -13.02 -8.87
C HIS A 14 -8.01 -13.65 -8.08
N HIS A 15 -6.87 -12.97 -7.98
CA HIS A 15 -5.73 -13.46 -7.20
C HIS A 15 -6.02 -13.52 -5.69
N GLY A 16 -7.06 -12.81 -5.22
CA GLY A 16 -7.59 -12.91 -3.86
C GLY A 16 -8.73 -13.93 -3.68
N HIS A 17 -9.20 -14.57 -4.75
CA HIS A 17 -10.19 -15.65 -4.70
C HIS A 17 -9.53 -17.04 -4.73
N ASP A 18 -8.33 -17.14 -5.30
CA ASP A 18 -7.40 -18.24 -5.05
C ASP A 18 -6.86 -18.08 -3.62
N GLY A 19 -7.70 -18.47 -2.67
CA GLY A 19 -7.49 -18.27 -1.25
C GLY A 19 -6.19 -18.92 -0.78
N ALA A 20 -5.13 -18.13 -0.72
CA ALA A 20 -4.06 -18.38 0.20
C ALA A 20 -4.67 -18.16 1.60
N TYR A 21 -5.18 -19.23 2.20
CA TYR A 21 -5.87 -19.17 3.50
C TYR A 21 -4.94 -18.81 4.67
N ASP A 22 -3.67 -18.52 4.38
CA ASP A 22 -2.62 -18.01 5.26
C ASP A 22 -2.72 -16.48 5.51
N ASP A 23 -3.61 -15.75 4.82
CA ASP A 23 -3.72 -14.29 4.99
C ASP A 23 -4.54 -13.87 6.23
N ASP A 24 -3.92 -13.06 7.08
CA ASP A 24 -4.56 -12.34 8.18
C ASP A 24 -5.55 -11.27 7.68
N PHE A 25 -6.46 -10.84 8.55
CA PHE A 25 -7.42 -9.76 8.24
C PHE A 25 -6.72 -8.48 7.79
N TYR A 26 -5.62 -8.09 8.46
CA TYR A 26 -4.88 -6.87 8.15
C TYR A 26 -4.20 -6.92 6.77
N ASP A 27 -3.75 -8.10 6.34
CA ASP A 27 -3.14 -8.27 5.02
C ASP A 27 -4.20 -8.13 3.93
N ARG A 28 -5.39 -8.68 4.16
CA ARG A 28 -6.56 -8.52 3.26
C ARG A 28 -7.00 -7.06 3.19
N LEU A 29 -7.00 -6.35 4.32
CA LEU A 29 -7.27 -4.91 4.36
C LEU A 29 -6.32 -4.15 3.43
N SER A 30 -5.02 -4.39 3.58
CA SER A 30 -3.98 -3.67 2.84
C SER A 30 -3.95 -4.02 1.34
N ARG A 31 -3.87 -5.30 1.01
CA ARG A 31 -3.66 -5.76 -0.38
C ARG A 31 -4.92 -5.76 -1.24
N ARG A 32 -6.09 -6.03 -0.64
CA ARG A 32 -7.34 -6.22 -1.38
C ARG A 32 -8.24 -5.01 -1.24
N TYR A 33 -8.64 -4.69 -0.01
CA TYR A 33 -9.65 -3.66 0.22
C TYR A 33 -9.10 -2.25 -0.10
N SER A 34 -7.92 -1.90 0.40
CA SER A 34 -7.30 -0.59 0.09
C SER A 34 -6.99 -0.43 -1.40
N VAL A 35 -6.50 -1.48 -2.07
CA VAL A 35 -6.23 -1.44 -3.52
C VAL A 35 -7.51 -1.22 -4.33
N ILE A 36 -8.57 -2.00 -4.06
CA ILE A 36 -9.87 -1.84 -4.73
C ILE A 36 -10.42 -0.44 -4.52
N LEU A 37 -10.38 0.06 -3.28
CA LEU A 37 -10.84 1.40 -2.93
C LEU A 37 -10.05 2.50 -3.66
N LEU A 38 -8.72 2.39 -3.72
CA LEU A 38 -7.88 3.33 -4.45
C LEU A 38 -8.13 3.29 -5.95
N VAL A 39 -8.35 2.10 -6.54
CA VAL A 39 -8.70 1.97 -7.96
C VAL A 39 -10.06 2.61 -8.24
N ILE A 40 -11.07 2.39 -7.39
CA ILE A 40 -12.38 3.05 -7.53
C ILE A 40 -12.22 4.57 -7.50
N PHE A 41 -11.48 5.12 -6.53
CA PHE A 41 -11.25 6.57 -6.47
C PHE A 41 -10.45 7.08 -7.67
N THR A 42 -9.48 6.32 -8.15
CA THR A 42 -8.72 6.65 -9.37
C THR A 42 -9.66 6.79 -10.57
N VAL A 43 -10.59 5.83 -10.75
CA VAL A 43 -11.58 5.87 -11.83
C VAL A 43 -12.51 7.07 -11.65
N LEU A 44 -13.08 7.28 -10.46
CA LEU A 44 -14.01 8.39 -10.18
C LEU A 44 -13.39 9.75 -10.46
N VAL A 45 -12.17 10.00 -9.96
CA VAL A 45 -11.46 11.27 -10.19
C VAL A 45 -11.10 11.43 -11.66
N SER A 46 -10.62 10.37 -12.31
CA SER A 46 -10.30 10.39 -13.75
C SER A 46 -11.53 10.74 -14.60
N THR A 47 -12.70 10.20 -14.27
CA THR A 47 -13.94 10.53 -15.00
C THR A 47 -14.26 12.02 -14.89
N LYS A 48 -14.13 12.62 -13.70
CA LYS A 48 -14.34 14.06 -13.53
C LYS A 48 -13.30 14.91 -14.25
N GLN A 49 -12.06 14.43 -14.32
CA GLN A 49 -10.95 15.21 -14.86
C GLN A 49 -10.84 15.16 -16.39
N TYR A 50 -11.20 14.05 -17.03
CA TYR A 50 -11.05 13.85 -18.48
C TYR A 50 -12.36 13.93 -19.26
N VAL A 51 -13.50 13.61 -18.64
CA VAL A 51 -14.81 13.63 -19.32
C VAL A 51 -15.66 14.82 -18.86
N GLY A 52 -15.51 15.22 -17.59
CA GLY A 52 -16.15 16.41 -17.06
C GLY A 52 -15.33 17.68 -17.29
N GLU A 53 -15.84 18.78 -16.74
CA GLU A 53 -15.12 20.05 -16.66
C GLU A 53 -14.31 20.09 -15.36
N PRO A 54 -12.97 19.97 -15.39
CA PRO A 54 -12.15 19.91 -14.19
C PRO A 54 -12.06 21.27 -13.46
N ILE A 55 -12.19 22.37 -14.21
CA ILE A 55 -12.15 23.74 -13.71
C ILE A 55 -13.02 24.63 -14.61
N ALA A 56 -13.68 25.62 -14.00
CA ALA A 56 -14.43 26.64 -14.72
C ALA A 56 -13.81 28.00 -14.39
N CYS A 57 -13.30 28.69 -15.42
CA CYS A 57 -12.58 29.95 -15.26
C CYS A 57 -13.49 31.12 -15.60
N PHE A 58 -13.33 32.23 -14.87
CA PHE A 58 -14.17 33.41 -15.03
C PHE A 58 -13.81 34.14 -16.33
N CYS A 59 -14.60 33.91 -17.38
CA CYS A 59 -14.35 34.45 -18.71
C CYS A 59 -15.12 35.78 -18.93
N PRO A 60 -14.55 36.73 -19.69
CA PRO A 60 -15.26 37.96 -20.07
C PRO A 60 -16.52 37.69 -20.91
N ALA A 61 -17.53 38.56 -20.81
CA ALA A 61 -18.82 38.40 -21.48
C ALA A 61 -18.77 38.40 -23.02
N HIS A 62 -17.67 38.87 -23.63
CA HIS A 62 -17.51 38.90 -25.10
C HIS A 62 -16.95 37.59 -25.67
N PHE A 63 -16.59 36.61 -24.83
CA PHE A 63 -16.09 35.32 -25.28
C PHE A 63 -17.24 34.44 -25.78
N THR A 64 -17.05 33.83 -26.94
CA THR A 64 -17.92 32.77 -27.46
C THR A 64 -17.70 31.48 -26.68
N GLY A 65 -18.62 30.51 -26.81
CA GLY A 65 -18.50 29.22 -26.10
C GLY A 65 -17.18 28.49 -26.37
N THR A 66 -16.65 28.57 -27.59
CA THR A 66 -15.35 27.96 -27.95
C THR A 66 -14.17 28.65 -27.30
N HIS A 67 -14.24 29.99 -27.13
CA HIS A 67 -13.22 30.72 -26.39
C HIS A 67 -13.24 30.36 -24.90
N VAL A 68 -14.42 30.19 -24.31
CA VAL A 68 -14.56 29.74 -22.91
C VAL A 68 -13.96 28.35 -22.71
N GLU A 69 -14.24 27.40 -23.60
CA GLU A 69 -13.66 26.05 -23.53
C GLU A 69 -12.13 26.07 -23.67
N TYR A 70 -11.60 26.87 -24.60
CA TYR A 70 -10.15 27.07 -24.73
C TYR A 70 -9.54 27.67 -23.46
N THR A 71 -10.16 28.71 -22.90
CA THR A 71 -9.69 29.34 -21.66
C THR A 71 -9.72 28.37 -20.49
N ASN A 72 -10.76 27.55 -20.35
CA ASN A 72 -10.84 26.52 -19.31
C ASN A 72 -9.70 25.50 -19.46
N ASN A 73 -9.39 25.06 -20.68
CA ASN A 73 -8.28 24.14 -20.94
C ASN A 73 -6.91 24.77 -20.60
N VAL A 74 -6.68 26.02 -21.01
CA VAL A 74 -5.44 26.75 -20.69
C VAL A 74 -5.29 26.95 -19.19
N CYS A 75 -6.38 27.34 -18.52
CA CYS A 75 -6.45 27.54 -17.07
C CYS A 75 -6.22 26.23 -16.30
N TRP A 76 -6.68 25.09 -16.84
CA TRP A 76 -6.45 23.77 -16.26
C TRP A 76 -5.00 23.31 -16.37
N ILE A 77 -4.36 23.45 -17.53
CA ILE A 77 -2.96 23.02 -17.73
C ILE A 77 -1.96 23.97 -17.07
N SER A 78 -2.34 25.24 -16.91
CA SER A 78 -1.53 26.24 -16.24
C SER A 78 -1.67 26.09 -14.73
N ASN A 79 -0.58 26.32 -13.99
CA ASN A 79 -0.64 26.27 -12.53
C ASN A 79 -1.49 27.42 -11.99
N THR A 80 -2.36 27.11 -11.03
CA THR A 80 -3.12 28.13 -10.28
C THR A 80 -2.50 28.35 -8.91
N TYR A 81 -2.79 29.50 -8.30
CA TYR A 81 -2.28 29.83 -6.97
C TYR A 81 -3.40 30.38 -6.09
N PHE A 82 -3.25 30.20 -4.78
CA PHE A 82 -4.21 30.70 -3.80
C PHE A 82 -3.75 32.00 -3.16
N VAL A 83 -4.64 32.98 -3.16
CA VAL A 83 -4.51 34.25 -2.43
C VAL A 83 -5.82 34.51 -1.72
N SER A 84 -5.76 34.91 -0.43
CA SER A 84 -6.97 35.32 0.29
C SER A 84 -7.63 36.52 -0.41
N PHE A 85 -8.95 36.53 -0.45
CA PHE A 85 -9.74 37.61 -1.04
C PHE A 85 -9.51 38.98 -0.36
N ASP A 86 -9.00 39.00 0.87
CA ASP A 86 -8.72 40.24 1.60
C ASP A 86 -7.42 40.94 1.14
N ARG A 87 -6.63 40.30 0.27
CA ARG A 87 -5.36 40.84 -0.22
C ARG A 87 -5.47 41.26 -1.69
N LEU A 88 -4.77 42.35 -2.02
CA LEU A 88 -4.61 42.79 -3.41
C LEU A 88 -3.81 41.75 -4.20
N LEU A 89 -4.25 41.47 -5.43
CA LEU A 89 -3.56 40.52 -6.31
C LEU A 89 -2.17 41.04 -6.71
N PRO A 90 -1.12 40.23 -6.57
CA PRO A 90 0.22 40.62 -7.00
C PRO A 90 0.28 40.70 -8.54
N LYS A 91 0.91 41.75 -9.08
CA LYS A 91 1.17 41.86 -10.54
C LYS A 91 2.04 40.73 -11.09
N HIS A 92 2.95 40.23 -10.27
CA HIS A 92 3.80 39.07 -10.58
C HIS A 92 3.78 38.13 -9.37
N PRO A 93 3.08 36.98 -9.45
CA PRO A 93 3.03 36.05 -8.34
C PRO A 93 4.40 35.43 -8.13
N ASN A 94 4.95 35.60 -6.92
CA ASN A 94 6.23 35.03 -6.55
C ASN A 94 6.02 33.59 -6.05
N PRO A 95 6.74 32.59 -6.59
CA PRO A 95 6.63 31.19 -6.19
C PRO A 95 7.06 30.91 -4.74
N LYS A 96 7.71 31.88 -4.08
CA LYS A 96 8.14 31.78 -2.68
C LYS A 96 7.08 32.26 -1.69
N THR A 97 6.15 33.12 -2.12
CA THR A 97 5.15 33.73 -1.24
C THR A 97 3.78 33.12 -1.44
N GLU A 98 3.44 32.76 -2.68
CA GLU A 98 2.14 32.22 -3.04
C GLU A 98 2.13 30.69 -3.07
N GLN A 99 1.02 30.10 -2.63
CA GLN A 99 0.82 28.66 -2.66
C GLN A 99 0.29 28.24 -4.03
N PHE A 100 1.19 27.69 -4.87
CA PHE A 100 0.84 27.09 -6.15
C PHE A 100 0.24 25.71 -5.97
N ILE A 101 -0.80 25.42 -6.75
CA ILE A 101 -1.62 24.22 -6.62
C ILE A 101 -1.44 23.37 -7.87
N TYR A 102 -0.61 22.35 -7.75
CA TYR A 102 -0.31 21.39 -8.81
C TYR A 102 -0.99 20.04 -8.58
N PHE A 103 -1.29 19.68 -7.32
CA PHE A 103 -1.68 18.32 -6.96
C PHE A 103 -2.98 17.85 -7.61
N TYR A 104 -3.97 18.71 -7.89
CA TYR A 104 -5.25 18.31 -8.50
C TYR A 104 -5.08 17.61 -9.85
N GLN A 105 -4.10 18.02 -10.66
CA GLN A 105 -3.82 17.40 -11.95
C GLN A 105 -3.25 15.98 -11.80
N TYR A 106 -2.48 15.74 -10.75
CA TYR A 106 -1.72 14.50 -10.56
C TYR A 106 -2.41 13.46 -9.65
N VAL A 107 -3.55 13.79 -9.03
CA VAL A 107 -4.26 12.91 -8.07
C VAL A 107 -4.47 11.50 -8.63
N PRO A 108 -5.03 11.29 -9.85
CA PRO A 108 -5.28 9.93 -10.35
C PRO A 108 -4.01 9.09 -10.50
N PHE A 109 -2.90 9.72 -10.92
CA PHE A 109 -1.63 9.03 -11.09
C PHE A 109 -1.04 8.60 -9.76
N ILE A 110 -1.11 9.47 -8.75
CA ILE A 110 -0.63 9.15 -7.41
C ILE A 110 -1.48 8.04 -6.78
N LEU A 111 -2.81 8.09 -6.87
CA LEU A 111 -3.69 7.04 -6.35
C LEU A 111 -3.40 5.68 -7.01
N MET A 112 -3.08 5.67 -8.31
CA MET A 112 -2.67 4.44 -9.01
C MET A 112 -1.33 3.91 -8.51
N VAL A 113 -0.33 4.77 -8.30
CA VAL A 113 0.97 4.37 -7.70
C VAL A 113 0.76 3.83 -6.29
N GLN A 114 -0.08 4.50 -5.48
CA GLN A 114 -0.40 4.05 -4.13
C GLN A 114 -1.05 2.66 -4.15
N ALA A 115 -1.99 2.41 -5.08
CA ALA A 115 -2.63 1.11 -5.24
C ALA A 115 -1.62 0.00 -5.59
N VAL A 116 -0.65 0.28 -6.48
CA VAL A 116 0.43 -0.67 -6.81
C VAL A 116 1.31 -0.93 -5.59
N LEU A 117 1.73 0.11 -4.86
CA LEU A 117 2.55 -0.02 -3.66
C LEU A 117 1.88 -0.87 -2.56
N PHE A 118 0.56 -0.78 -2.40
CA PHE A 118 -0.21 -1.67 -1.50
C PHE A 118 -0.21 -3.15 -1.93
N TYR A 119 -0.01 -3.43 -3.21
CA TYR A 119 0.05 -4.79 -3.75
C TYR A 119 1.46 -5.41 -3.74
N ILE A 120 2.52 -4.61 -3.60
CA ILE A 120 3.91 -5.10 -3.63
C ILE A 120 4.24 -6.09 -2.49
N PRO A 121 3.90 -5.84 -1.21
CA PRO A 121 4.28 -6.72 -0.11
C PRO A 121 3.81 -8.17 -0.30
N SER A 122 2.66 -8.37 -0.92
CA SER A 122 2.16 -9.71 -1.26
C SER A 122 2.82 -10.39 -2.42
N LEU A 123 3.24 -9.64 -3.44
CA LEU A 123 4.04 -10.21 -4.52
C LEU A 123 5.36 -10.74 -3.96
N ILE A 124 5.94 -9.99 -3.01
CA ILE A 124 7.15 -10.41 -2.30
C ILE A 124 6.86 -11.65 -1.44
N TRP A 125 5.77 -11.66 -0.65
CA TRP A 125 5.37 -12.84 0.13
C TRP A 125 5.17 -14.09 -0.73
N SER A 126 4.41 -13.99 -1.82
CA SER A 126 4.14 -15.10 -2.73
C SER A 126 5.44 -15.62 -3.38
N SER A 127 6.33 -14.73 -3.80
CA SER A 127 7.64 -15.10 -4.34
C SER A 127 8.53 -15.81 -3.31
N LEU A 128 8.53 -15.34 -2.06
CA LEU A 128 9.30 -15.96 -0.97
C LEU A 128 8.72 -17.31 -0.55
N ASN A 129 7.39 -17.42 -0.46
CA ASN A 129 6.70 -18.66 -0.10
C ASN A 129 6.93 -19.74 -1.17
N SER A 130 6.83 -19.38 -2.46
CA SER A 130 7.10 -20.29 -3.58
C SER A 130 8.53 -20.86 -3.56
N LYS A 131 9.52 -20.04 -3.19
CA LYS A 131 10.92 -20.47 -3.06
C LYS A 131 11.19 -21.32 -1.83
N SER A 132 10.31 -21.30 -0.83
CA SER A 132 10.53 -22.00 0.44
C SER A 132 10.28 -23.52 0.33
N GLY A 133 9.70 -24.00 -0.78
CA GLY A 133 9.51 -25.43 -1.05
C GLY A 133 8.33 -26.09 -0.29
N TYR A 134 7.62 -25.33 0.53
CA TYR A 134 6.40 -25.73 1.24
C TYR A 134 5.28 -24.80 0.83
N ASP A 135 4.17 -25.34 0.32
CA ASP A 135 2.97 -24.53 0.10
C ASP A 135 2.19 -24.42 1.43
N LEU A 136 2.50 -23.39 2.22
CA LEU A 136 1.78 -23.09 3.46
C LEU A 136 0.28 -22.92 3.22
N SER A 137 -0.08 -22.33 2.07
CA SER A 137 -1.47 -22.10 1.68
C SER A 137 -2.22 -23.42 1.57
N MET A 138 -1.62 -24.43 0.94
CA MET A 138 -2.19 -25.77 0.83
C MET A 138 -2.40 -26.41 2.21
N LEU A 139 -1.42 -26.30 3.10
CA LEU A 139 -1.52 -26.87 4.46
C LEU A 139 -2.66 -26.24 5.26
N VAL A 140 -2.76 -24.91 5.24
CA VAL A 140 -3.83 -24.17 5.95
C VAL A 140 -5.20 -24.47 5.31
N THR A 141 -5.26 -24.59 3.99
CA THR A 141 -6.48 -24.96 3.27
C THR A 141 -6.97 -26.35 3.70
N HIS A 142 -6.06 -27.34 3.75
CA HIS A 142 -6.42 -28.68 4.23
C HIS A 142 -6.87 -28.67 5.69
N ALA A 143 -6.19 -27.92 6.57
CA ALA A 143 -6.61 -27.80 7.96
C ALA A 143 -8.03 -27.21 8.10
N ARG A 144 -8.37 -26.20 7.27
CA ARG A 144 -9.70 -25.60 7.24
C ARG A 144 -10.78 -26.53 6.67
N ILE A 145 -10.47 -27.28 5.62
CA ILE A 145 -11.38 -28.29 5.07
C ILE A 145 -11.61 -29.41 6.10
N ILE A 146 -10.61 -29.74 6.91
CA ILE A 146 -10.77 -30.76 7.95
C ILE A 146 -11.76 -30.31 9.05
N ASP A 147 -11.81 -29.02 9.35
CA ASP A 147 -12.72 -28.44 10.33
C ASP A 147 -14.20 -28.59 9.91
N THR A 148 -14.49 -28.69 8.60
CA THR A 148 -15.85 -28.85 8.10
C THR A 148 -16.33 -30.31 8.05
N TYR A 149 -15.46 -31.29 8.33
CA TYR A 149 -15.83 -32.71 8.31
C TYR A 149 -16.57 -33.17 9.58
N THR A 150 -17.38 -34.22 9.44
CA THR A 150 -18.02 -34.95 10.54
C THR A 150 -17.00 -35.68 11.42
N SER A 151 -17.32 -35.87 12.71
CA SER A 151 -16.42 -36.37 13.77
C SER A 151 -15.55 -37.58 13.36
N ASP A 152 -16.15 -38.62 12.75
CA ASP A 152 -15.44 -39.88 12.45
C ASP A 152 -14.36 -39.73 11.36
N ILE A 153 -14.61 -38.90 10.35
CA ILE A 153 -13.69 -38.64 9.24
C ILE A 153 -12.62 -37.64 9.67
N ARG A 154 -13.00 -36.65 10.49
CA ARG A 154 -12.12 -35.61 11.01
C ARG A 154 -10.90 -36.19 11.73
N ASP A 155 -11.08 -37.14 12.64
CA ASP A 155 -9.98 -37.70 13.45
C ASP A 155 -8.97 -38.49 12.59
N THR A 156 -9.45 -39.12 11.52
CA THR A 156 -8.59 -39.82 10.56
C THR A 156 -7.80 -38.83 9.70
N SER A 157 -8.43 -37.75 9.24
CA SER A 157 -7.80 -36.69 8.45
C SER A 157 -6.79 -35.87 9.27
N ILE A 158 -7.10 -35.57 10.54
CA ILE A 158 -6.15 -34.92 11.47
C ILE A 158 -4.91 -35.78 11.64
N ARG A 159 -5.06 -37.10 11.81
CA ARG A 159 -3.91 -38.03 11.91
C ARG A 159 -3.07 -38.08 10.63
N HIS A 160 -3.67 -37.93 9.45
CA HIS A 160 -2.92 -37.81 8.19
C HIS A 160 -2.15 -36.49 8.10
N LEU A 161 -2.80 -35.38 8.45
CA LEU A 161 -2.19 -34.05 8.45
C LEU A 161 -1.03 -33.96 9.46
N ALA A 162 -1.23 -34.46 10.68
CA ALA A 162 -0.19 -34.49 11.71
C ALA A 162 1.04 -35.30 11.25
N ARG A 163 0.82 -36.51 10.71
CA ARG A 163 1.91 -37.33 10.14
C ARG A 163 2.65 -36.64 9.00
N PHE A 164 1.96 -35.85 8.18
CA PHE A 164 2.60 -35.06 7.13
C PHE A 164 3.50 -33.96 7.71
N ILE A 165 3.01 -33.23 8.70
CA ILE A 165 3.78 -32.18 9.41
C ILE A 165 4.99 -32.80 10.12
N ASP A 166 4.79 -33.90 10.85
CA ASP A 166 5.87 -34.58 11.58
C ASP A 166 7.00 -35.02 10.64
N LYS A 167 6.66 -35.66 9.51
CA LYS A 167 7.65 -36.05 8.50
C LYS A 167 8.39 -34.85 7.91
N ALA A 168 7.68 -33.74 7.66
CA ALA A 168 8.29 -32.51 7.15
C ALA A 168 9.27 -31.90 8.17
N LEU A 169 8.90 -31.89 9.45
CA LEU A 169 9.75 -31.40 10.54
C LEU A 169 10.95 -32.32 10.79
N GLU A 170 10.78 -33.64 10.72
CA GLU A 170 11.86 -34.62 10.85
C GLU A 170 12.90 -34.48 9.75
N TYR A 171 12.47 -34.31 8.49
CA TYR A 171 13.37 -34.07 7.37
C TYR A 171 14.26 -32.84 7.61
N HIS A 172 13.68 -31.74 8.09
CA HIS A 172 14.45 -30.54 8.45
C HIS A 172 15.39 -30.76 9.63
N ARG A 173 14.93 -31.47 10.67
CA ARG A 173 15.76 -31.79 11.84
C ARG A 173 16.97 -32.62 11.44
N HIS A 174 16.81 -33.61 10.56
CA HIS A 174 17.90 -34.42 10.04
C HIS A 174 18.91 -33.60 9.25
N LYS A 175 18.43 -32.77 8.30
CA LYS A 175 19.30 -31.89 7.51
C LYS A 175 20.08 -30.89 8.38
N ARG A 176 19.47 -30.41 9.46
CA ARG A 176 20.12 -29.57 10.48
C ARG A 176 21.22 -30.31 11.21
N LEU A 177 20.93 -31.53 11.68
CA LEU A 177 21.90 -32.37 12.40
C LEU A 177 23.11 -32.71 11.53
N GLU A 178 22.90 -33.11 10.27
CA GLU A 178 23.99 -33.40 9.32
C GLU A 178 24.89 -32.18 9.07
N TYR A 179 24.27 -31.00 8.90
CA TYR A 179 25.02 -29.76 8.72
C TYR A 179 25.79 -29.36 9.99
N PHE A 180 25.19 -29.55 11.17
CA PHE A 180 25.83 -29.29 12.45
C PHE A 180 27.02 -30.23 12.69
N ASP A 181 26.89 -31.50 12.34
CA ASP A 181 27.97 -32.49 12.45
C ASP A 181 29.11 -32.18 11.46
N GLN A 182 28.81 -31.76 10.24
CA GLN A 182 29.82 -31.25 9.30
C GLN A 182 30.58 -30.05 9.86
N LEU A 183 29.89 -29.10 10.49
CA LEU A 183 30.53 -27.92 11.08
C LEU A 183 31.33 -28.23 12.35
N ARG A 184 30.86 -29.18 13.16
CA ARG A 184 31.58 -29.64 14.37
C ARG A 184 32.92 -30.29 14.01
N SER A 185 33.06 -30.84 12.81
CA SER A 185 34.32 -31.42 12.33
C SER A 185 35.40 -30.38 12.00
N ILE A 186 35.03 -29.09 11.87
CA ILE A 186 35.97 -27.98 11.67
C ILE A 186 36.58 -27.62 13.03
N LYS A 187 37.74 -28.21 13.35
CA LYS A 187 38.52 -27.91 14.57
C LYS A 187 38.82 -26.41 14.68
N CYS A 188 38.32 -25.75 15.72
CA CYS A 188 38.77 -24.42 16.12
C CYS A 188 39.40 -24.48 17.52
N SER A 189 40.72 -24.26 17.58
CA SER A 189 41.46 -24.00 18.80
C SER A 189 41.55 -22.49 19.05
N SER A 190 40.80 -21.97 20.03
CA SER A 190 40.91 -20.64 20.70
C SER A 190 39.58 -19.87 20.82
N LEU A 191 39.51 -18.94 21.79
CA LEU A 191 38.36 -18.14 22.24
C LEU A 191 37.62 -17.34 21.13
N SER A 192 38.18 -17.12 19.94
CA SER A 192 37.44 -16.55 18.79
C SER A 192 36.38 -17.52 18.21
N SER A 193 36.43 -18.78 18.65
CA SER A 193 35.51 -19.85 18.25
C SER A 193 34.10 -19.66 18.81
N ILE A 194 33.90 -18.98 19.95
CA ILE A 194 32.56 -18.79 20.54
C ILE A 194 31.72 -17.80 19.70
N TYR A 195 32.34 -16.69 19.25
CA TYR A 195 31.66 -15.68 18.43
C TYR A 195 31.34 -16.19 17.03
N SER A 196 32.25 -16.95 16.42
CA SER A 196 32.02 -17.60 15.13
C SER A 196 30.97 -18.71 15.25
N PHE A 197 30.96 -19.49 16.33
CA PHE A 197 29.90 -20.47 16.61
C PHE A 197 28.53 -19.79 16.84
N PHE A 198 28.47 -18.64 17.50
CA PHE A 198 27.23 -17.87 17.70
C PHE A 198 26.71 -17.23 16.40
N LEU A 199 27.59 -16.63 15.59
CA LEU A 199 27.22 -16.08 14.27
C LEU A 199 26.78 -17.17 13.31
N LEU A 200 27.46 -18.32 13.32
CA LEU A 200 27.08 -19.46 12.51
C LEU A 200 25.78 -20.09 13.02
N ASN A 201 25.58 -20.24 14.34
CA ASN A 201 24.30 -20.67 14.90
C ASN A 201 23.16 -19.73 14.50
N ASN A 202 23.36 -18.42 14.61
CA ASN A 202 22.36 -17.45 14.17
C ASN A 202 22.10 -17.56 12.67
N HIS A 203 23.13 -17.70 11.83
CA HIS A 203 22.99 -17.85 10.38
C HIS A 203 22.32 -19.17 9.96
N ILE A 204 22.55 -20.26 10.69
CA ILE A 204 21.92 -21.57 10.46
C ILE A 204 20.46 -21.55 10.92
N THR A 205 20.20 -20.96 12.09
CA THR A 205 18.84 -20.76 12.60
C THR A 205 18.02 -19.87 11.65
N MET A 206 18.65 -18.88 11.00
CA MET A 206 18.02 -18.03 9.98
C MET A 206 17.65 -18.81 8.71
N ARG A 207 18.50 -19.77 8.29
CA ARG A 207 18.27 -20.56 7.07
C ARG A 207 17.22 -21.64 7.24
N ASP A 208 17.13 -22.25 8.43
CA ASP A 208 16.10 -23.24 8.75
C ASP A 208 14.74 -22.61 9.10
N ASN A 209 14.74 -21.39 9.64
CA ASN A 209 13.53 -20.60 9.89
C ASN A 209 13.22 -19.63 8.74
N HIS A 210 13.62 -19.95 7.51
CA HIS A 210 13.43 -19.08 6.34
C HIS A 210 11.97 -18.64 6.17
N LEU A 211 11.02 -19.54 6.41
CA LEU A 211 9.58 -19.23 6.33
C LEU A 211 9.14 -18.23 7.41
N MET A 212 9.61 -18.40 8.64
CA MET A 212 9.30 -17.48 9.76
C MET A 212 9.92 -16.10 9.52
N TRP A 213 11.17 -16.03 9.06
CA TRP A 213 11.83 -14.76 8.72
C TRP A 213 11.17 -14.08 7.53
N SER A 214 10.81 -14.84 6.49
CA SER A 214 10.07 -14.32 5.33
C SER A 214 8.70 -13.77 5.73
N PHE A 215 8.03 -14.42 6.69
CA PHE A 215 6.75 -13.96 7.22
C PHE A 215 6.90 -12.68 8.04
N LEU A 216 7.85 -12.63 8.98
CA LEU A 216 8.12 -11.39 9.74
C LEU A 216 8.53 -10.24 8.82
N PHE A 217 9.33 -10.53 7.80
CA PHE A 217 9.74 -9.56 6.79
C PHE A 217 8.54 -9.04 5.98
N SER A 218 7.61 -9.91 5.57
CA SER A 218 6.40 -9.47 4.85
C SER A 218 5.53 -8.58 5.72
N LYS A 219 5.37 -8.90 7.01
CA LYS A 219 4.66 -8.03 7.97
C LYS A 219 5.33 -6.67 8.16
N LEU A 220 6.65 -6.66 8.27
CA LEU A 220 7.41 -5.41 8.33
C LEU A 220 7.21 -4.58 7.06
N LEU A 221 7.20 -5.20 5.88
CA LEU A 221 6.93 -4.51 4.61
C LEU A 221 5.52 -3.92 4.56
N TYR A 222 4.49 -4.63 5.03
CA TYR A 222 3.13 -4.08 5.10
C TYR A 222 3.07 -2.85 6.03
N LEU A 223 3.73 -2.91 7.18
CA LEU A 223 3.78 -1.81 8.15
C LEU A 223 4.54 -0.61 7.56
N LEU A 224 5.71 -0.83 6.98
CA LEU A 224 6.49 0.21 6.32
C LEU A 224 5.74 0.82 5.14
N ASN A 225 5.02 0.01 4.36
CA ASN A 225 4.16 0.51 3.30
C ASN A 225 3.04 1.39 3.86
N ALA A 226 2.37 1.00 4.96
CA ALA A 226 1.34 1.85 5.57
C ALA A 226 1.87 3.23 5.98
N PHE A 227 3.05 3.29 6.63
CA PHE A 227 3.70 4.56 6.94
C PHE A 227 4.15 5.33 5.70
N GLY A 228 4.71 4.64 4.72
CA GLY A 228 5.14 5.22 3.44
C GLY A 228 3.99 5.85 2.66
N GLN A 229 2.80 5.25 2.70
CA GLN A 229 1.61 5.76 2.03
C GLN A 229 1.12 7.07 2.66
N LEU A 230 1.12 7.15 3.98
CA LEU A 230 0.82 8.39 4.71
C LEU A 230 1.86 9.48 4.41
N TYR A 231 3.14 9.12 4.37
CA TYR A 231 4.21 10.05 4.03
C TYR A 231 4.09 10.55 2.58
N LEU A 232 3.82 9.65 1.62
CA LEU A 232 3.65 9.98 0.20
C LEU A 232 2.49 10.95 0.01
N LEU A 233 1.35 10.69 0.67
CA LEU A 233 0.20 11.58 0.62
C LEU A 233 0.55 12.96 1.21
N ASN A 234 1.23 13.01 2.36
CA ASN A 234 1.65 14.27 2.98
C ASN A 234 2.62 15.06 2.09
N PHE A 235 3.61 14.39 1.50
CA PHE A 235 4.55 15.02 0.58
C PHE A 235 3.85 15.58 -0.65
N PHE A 236 2.87 14.86 -1.19
CA PHE A 236 2.14 15.25 -2.39
C PHE A 236 1.21 16.45 -2.19
N LEU A 237 0.52 16.53 -1.04
CA LEU A 237 -0.39 17.64 -0.75
C LEU A 237 0.31 18.92 -0.23
N GLY A 238 1.61 18.87 0.07
CA GLY A 238 2.40 19.99 0.63
C GLY A 238 2.56 19.88 2.16
N ASN A 239 3.59 20.48 2.76
CA ASN A 239 3.94 20.18 4.16
C ASN A 239 2.80 20.43 5.19
N ASP A 240 2.71 19.51 6.18
CA ASP A 240 1.90 19.53 7.43
C ASP A 240 0.52 18.82 7.46
N TYR A 241 0.35 17.70 6.74
CA TYR A 241 -0.87 16.87 6.78
C TYR A 241 -0.88 15.74 7.82
N HIS A 242 0.20 15.51 8.57
CA HIS A 242 0.29 14.36 9.50
C HIS A 242 -0.91 14.23 10.45
N MET A 243 -1.52 15.36 10.83
CA MET A 243 -2.69 15.41 11.72
C MET A 243 -3.90 16.11 11.09
N TYR A 244 -3.93 16.30 9.75
CA TYR A 244 -5.02 17.05 9.11
C TYR A 244 -6.39 16.40 9.32
N GLY A 245 -6.49 15.07 9.18
CA GLY A 245 -7.76 14.36 9.40
C GLY A 245 -8.34 14.61 10.79
N PHE A 246 -7.50 14.52 11.83
CA PHE A 246 -7.91 14.82 13.21
C PHE A 246 -8.23 16.30 13.42
N ALA A 247 -7.48 17.21 12.78
CA ALA A 247 -7.76 18.64 12.86
C ALA A 247 -9.12 18.99 12.24
N VAL A 248 -9.47 18.41 11.10
CA VAL A 248 -10.78 18.59 10.45
C VAL A 248 -11.90 18.03 11.30
N ILE A 249 -11.74 16.79 11.79
CA ILE A 249 -12.76 16.16 12.65
C ILE A 249 -12.98 17.01 13.91
N LYS A 250 -11.90 17.48 14.55
CA LYS A 250 -11.97 18.37 15.70
C LYS A 250 -12.67 19.69 15.35
N ALA A 251 -12.36 20.30 14.21
CA ALA A 251 -13.00 21.53 13.77
C ALA A 251 -14.52 21.35 13.54
N LEU A 252 -14.92 20.24 12.91
CA LEU A 252 -16.33 19.88 12.69
C LEU A 252 -17.08 19.64 14.02
N PHE A 253 -16.46 18.94 14.98
CA PHE A 253 -17.08 18.68 16.29
C PHE A 253 -17.15 19.90 17.20
N THR A 254 -16.16 20.79 17.13
CA THR A 254 -16.08 21.97 18.02
C THR A 254 -17.01 23.10 17.55
N GLY A 255 -17.63 22.99 16.37
CA GLY A 255 -18.54 24.01 15.85
C GLY A 255 -17.86 25.34 15.51
N ASN A 256 -16.52 25.37 15.49
CA ASN A 256 -15.79 26.53 14.97
C ASN A 256 -16.04 26.57 13.46
N ASN A 257 -17.01 27.39 13.05
CA ASN A 257 -17.26 27.80 11.68
C ASN A 257 -16.12 28.69 11.15
N GLU A 258 -14.86 28.37 11.43
CA GLU A 258 -13.78 28.86 10.58
C GLU A 258 -14.15 28.40 9.17
N ASN A 259 -14.25 29.36 8.24
CA ASN A 259 -14.74 29.14 6.88
C ASN A 259 -13.95 28.00 6.21
N TRP A 260 -14.44 26.76 6.35
CA TRP A 260 -13.88 25.57 5.72
C TRP A 260 -13.91 25.70 4.19
N THR A 261 -14.78 26.60 3.70
CA THR A 261 -14.88 27.05 2.31
C THR A 261 -13.64 27.82 1.82
N VAL A 262 -12.86 28.43 2.72
CA VAL A 262 -11.69 29.29 2.42
C VAL A 262 -10.46 28.80 3.19
N THR A 263 -10.21 27.49 3.17
CA THR A 263 -8.94 26.97 3.70
C THR A 263 -7.83 27.18 2.67
N PRO A 264 -6.66 27.72 3.06
CA PRO A 264 -5.51 27.85 2.16
C PRO A 264 -4.99 26.48 1.68
N ARG A 265 -5.36 25.40 2.37
CA ARG A 265 -4.94 24.03 2.07
C ARG A 265 -5.72 23.39 0.91
N PHE A 266 -7.05 23.59 0.87
CA PHE A 266 -7.92 23.10 -0.21
C PHE A 266 -8.82 24.23 -0.72
N PRO A 267 -8.25 25.22 -1.39
CA PRO A 267 -9.02 26.34 -1.88
C PRO A 267 -9.91 25.87 -3.04
N ARG A 268 -11.19 26.24 -2.96
CA ARG A 268 -12.18 25.99 -4.01
C ARG A 268 -12.12 27.02 -5.14
N VAL A 269 -11.55 28.19 -4.84
CA VAL A 269 -11.35 29.29 -5.79
C VAL A 269 -9.88 29.65 -5.77
N THR A 270 -9.29 29.71 -6.95
CA THR A 270 -7.87 30.01 -7.15
C THR A 270 -7.73 31.07 -8.24
N TRP A 271 -6.56 31.69 -8.28
CA TRP A 271 -6.21 32.69 -9.27
C TRP A 271 -5.30 32.05 -10.33
N TYR A 272 -5.52 32.42 -11.58
CA TYR A 272 -4.66 32.07 -12.71
C TYR A 272 -4.01 33.35 -13.25
N VAL A 273 -2.85 33.20 -13.89
CA VAL A 273 -2.10 34.29 -14.54
C VAL A 273 -2.45 34.35 -16.02
#